data_AF-A0A7R9YJX9-F1
#
_entry.id   AF-A0A7R9YJX9-F1
#
_cell.length_a   1.000
_cell.length_b   1.000
_cell.length_c   1.000
_cell.angle_alpha   90.00
_cell.angle_beta   90.00
_cell.angle_gamma   90.00
#
_symmetry.space_group_name_H-M   'P 1'
#
loop_
_entity.id
_entity.type
_entity.pdbx_description
1 polymer ?
#
loop_
_entity_poly.entity_id
_entity_poly.type
_entity_poly.pdbx_seq_one_letter_code
_entity_poly.pdbx_strand_id
1 'polypeptide(L)'
;SLFYQFLDRETPATDERTLCAMLGPAEARRQLKAFRDVWVTEATFAKLRRIGVNTVRLPYGYWAYGDQQSFCPGVSSIEYVDKAVSWAEKHGLRVVLDLHGVPGSQNGFDNSGDSHKPPFGTPLDAHDWLSDENAEVAIGVLRRVAARYANSSAVVQMGLVNEPNGFIFPAACSANCPVDQARLLAYYERAWAAIRSVNARVTPVLDVSFRNRAWAVTRAEGQPWAQAGAVLDTHRYHGWGARGSPVP
;
A
#
# COMPACT_ATOMS: atom_id res chain seq x y z
N SER A 1 17.62 9.93 0.84
CA SER A 1 16.86 8.75 1.27
C SER A 1 17.34 8.31 2.64
N LEU A 2 16.46 7.81 3.52
CA LEU A 2 16.84 7.18 4.79
C LEU A 2 17.82 6.01 4.58
N PHE A 3 17.77 5.38 3.39
CA PHE A 3 18.56 4.21 3.04
C PHE A 3 20.01 4.51 2.63
N TYR A 4 20.38 5.79 2.38
CA TYR A 4 21.74 6.12 1.93
C TYR A 4 22.82 5.78 2.96
N GLN A 5 22.48 5.69 4.23
CA GLN A 5 23.40 5.29 5.31
C GLN A 5 23.86 3.82 5.21
N PHE A 6 23.24 3.02 4.35
CA PHE A 6 23.56 1.60 4.21
C PHE A 6 24.34 1.29 2.94
N LEU A 7 24.61 2.26 2.06
CA LEU A 7 25.21 2.00 0.73
C LEU A 7 26.58 1.30 0.78
N ASP A 8 27.37 1.55 1.82
CA ASP A 8 28.71 0.96 1.99
C ASP A 8 28.70 -0.34 2.80
N ARG A 9 27.52 -0.89 3.14
CA ARG A 9 27.38 -2.15 3.87
C ARG A 9 27.45 -3.32 2.89
N GLU A 10 28.08 -4.43 3.30
CA GLU A 10 28.12 -5.67 2.52
C GLU A 10 26.72 -6.22 2.21
N THR A 11 25.79 -6.09 3.16
CA THR A 11 24.35 -6.34 2.96
C THR A 11 23.58 -5.07 3.33
N PRO A 12 23.29 -4.17 2.35
CA PRO A 12 22.57 -2.93 2.61
C PRO A 12 21.10 -3.20 2.90
N ALA A 13 20.46 -2.36 3.73
CA ALA A 13 19.01 -2.33 3.79
C ALA A 13 18.47 -1.82 2.45
N THR A 14 17.49 -2.53 1.89
CA THR A 14 16.90 -2.22 0.59
C THR A 14 15.40 -1.94 0.65
N ASP A 15 14.77 -2.20 1.79
CA ASP A 15 13.33 -2.00 2.06
C ASP A 15 13.08 -1.77 3.55
N GLU A 16 11.85 -1.44 3.94
CA GLU A 16 11.54 -1.11 5.35
C GLU A 16 11.73 -2.33 6.27
N ARG A 17 11.49 -3.56 5.80
CA ARG A 17 11.78 -4.79 6.56
C ARG A 17 13.27 -4.87 6.92
N THR A 18 14.15 -4.81 5.93
CA THR A 18 15.60 -4.94 6.11
C THR A 18 16.17 -3.77 6.91
N LEU A 19 15.63 -2.56 6.75
CA LEU A 19 15.97 -1.41 7.59
C LEU A 19 15.67 -1.68 9.06
N CYS A 20 14.45 -2.13 9.36
CA CYS A 20 14.05 -2.41 10.75
C CYS A 20 14.84 -3.57 11.36
N ALA A 21 15.15 -4.59 10.56
CA ALA A 21 15.98 -5.70 10.99
C ALA A 21 17.42 -5.27 11.31
N MET A 22 18.03 -4.44 10.46
CA MET A 22 19.40 -3.98 10.63
C MET A 22 19.55 -3.01 11.80
N LEU A 23 18.58 -2.13 12.01
CA LEU A 23 18.63 -1.13 13.09
C LEU A 23 18.17 -1.71 14.44
N GLY A 24 17.25 -2.66 14.42
CA GLY A 24 16.51 -3.10 15.60
C GLY A 24 15.44 -2.08 16.05
N PRO A 25 14.52 -2.49 16.94
CA PRO A 25 13.28 -1.74 17.20
C PRO A 25 13.47 -0.29 17.70
N ALA A 26 14.40 -0.07 18.64
CA ALA A 26 14.60 1.24 19.26
C ALA A 26 15.20 2.26 18.28
N GLU A 27 16.18 1.82 17.51
CA GLU A 27 16.87 2.64 16.51
C GLU A 27 15.95 2.91 15.30
N ALA A 28 15.28 1.87 14.79
CA ALA A 28 14.29 2.01 13.73
C ALA A 28 13.19 3.00 14.12
N ARG A 29 12.65 2.89 15.34
CA ARG A 29 11.67 3.86 15.87
C ARG A 29 12.23 5.28 15.86
N ARG A 30 13.45 5.50 16.36
CA ARG A 30 14.04 6.84 16.42
C ARG A 30 14.20 7.44 15.03
N GLN A 31 14.81 6.69 14.11
CA GLN A 31 15.10 7.19 12.76
C GLN A 31 13.84 7.39 11.93
N LEU A 32 12.91 6.43 11.93
CA LEU A 32 11.65 6.54 11.19
C LEU A 32 10.78 7.67 11.75
N LYS A 33 10.77 7.87 13.07
CA LYS A 33 10.11 9.03 13.68
C LYS A 33 10.73 10.35 13.20
N ALA A 34 12.05 10.49 13.30
CA ALA A 34 12.75 11.70 12.88
C ALA A 34 12.53 12.00 11.38
N PHE A 35 12.52 10.98 10.53
CA PHE A 35 12.18 11.11 9.12
C PHE A 35 10.74 11.58 8.91
N ARG A 36 9.76 10.89 9.51
CA ARG A 36 8.33 11.17 9.34
C ARG A 36 7.92 12.54 9.90
N ASP A 37 8.61 13.04 10.93
CA ASP A 37 8.37 14.37 11.50
C ASP A 37 8.69 15.53 10.55
N VAL A 38 9.60 15.34 9.57
CA VAL A 38 10.06 16.40 8.67
C VAL A 38 9.74 16.16 7.20
N TRP A 39 9.47 14.92 6.80
CA TRP A 39 9.27 14.56 5.40
C TRP A 39 7.98 15.14 4.81
N VAL A 40 6.85 14.94 5.50
CA VAL A 40 5.54 15.51 5.15
C VAL A 40 4.99 16.25 6.35
N THR A 41 4.70 17.53 6.17
CA THR A 41 4.21 18.41 7.23
C THR A 41 2.91 19.08 6.79
N GLU A 42 2.26 19.81 7.70
CA GLU A 42 1.08 20.60 7.34
C GLU A 42 1.36 21.59 6.19
N ALA A 43 2.57 22.16 6.14
CA ALA A 43 2.98 23.07 5.08
C ALA A 43 2.93 22.41 3.69
N THR A 44 3.15 21.09 3.61
CA THR A 44 2.96 20.31 2.38
C THR A 44 1.51 20.36 1.91
N PHE A 45 0.54 20.15 2.80
CA PHE A 45 -0.90 20.17 2.48
C PHE A 45 -1.37 21.57 2.09
N ALA A 46 -0.94 22.60 2.82
CA ALA A 46 -1.22 24.00 2.46
C ALA A 46 -0.68 24.34 1.06
N LYS A 47 0.55 23.91 0.75
CA LYS A 47 1.16 24.09 -0.57
C LYS A 47 0.38 23.36 -1.66
N LEU A 48 0.01 22.10 -1.45
CA LEU A 48 -0.76 21.29 -2.40
C LEU A 48 -2.09 21.98 -2.75
N ARG A 49 -2.83 22.45 -1.73
CA ARG A 49 -4.06 23.20 -1.95
C ARG A 49 -3.83 24.47 -2.76
N ARG A 50 -2.78 25.24 -2.43
CA ARG A 50 -2.44 26.49 -3.13
C ARG A 50 -2.12 26.28 -4.61
N ILE A 51 -1.53 25.14 -4.98
CA ILE A 51 -1.23 24.82 -6.39
C ILE A 51 -2.39 24.12 -7.11
N GLY A 52 -3.58 24.06 -6.50
CA GLY A 52 -4.79 23.53 -7.12
C GLY A 52 -5.01 22.03 -6.97
N VAL A 53 -4.17 21.31 -6.20
CA VAL A 53 -4.46 19.92 -5.84
C VAL A 53 -5.72 19.88 -4.97
N ASN A 54 -6.59 18.90 -5.22
CA ASN A 54 -7.83 18.70 -4.47
C ASN A 54 -7.86 17.38 -3.68
N THR A 55 -6.98 16.43 -4.01
CA THR A 55 -6.96 15.07 -3.45
C THR A 55 -5.51 14.62 -3.28
N VAL A 56 -5.22 13.92 -2.18
CA VAL A 56 -3.95 13.23 -1.96
C VAL A 56 -4.16 11.72 -1.85
N ARG A 57 -3.29 10.93 -2.46
CA ARG A 57 -3.20 9.48 -2.26
C ARG A 57 -2.13 9.24 -1.19
N LEU A 58 -2.50 8.57 -0.11
CA LEU A 58 -1.65 8.37 1.07
C LEU A 58 -1.39 6.87 1.28
N PRO A 59 -0.22 6.38 0.86
CA PRO A 59 0.23 5.02 1.12
C PRO A 59 0.42 4.73 2.61
N TYR A 60 0.02 3.55 3.05
CA TYR A 60 0.38 2.97 4.35
C TYR A 60 0.59 1.46 4.24
N GLY A 61 1.47 0.90 5.07
CA GLY A 61 1.70 -0.54 5.14
C GLY A 61 0.81 -1.23 6.18
N TYR A 62 0.65 -2.55 6.08
CA TYR A 62 -0.06 -3.35 7.08
C TYR A 62 0.53 -3.21 8.50
N TRP A 63 1.80 -2.82 8.60
CA TRP A 63 2.51 -2.54 9.85
C TRP A 63 2.21 -1.16 10.47
N ALA A 64 1.29 -0.36 9.92
CA ALA A 64 1.05 1.01 10.36
C ALA A 64 0.74 1.17 11.85
N TYR A 65 0.15 0.16 12.50
CA TYR A 65 -0.15 0.18 13.93
C TYR A 65 1.04 -0.21 14.82
N GLY A 66 2.14 -0.69 14.24
CA GLY A 66 3.32 -1.16 14.96
C GLY A 66 3.09 -2.44 15.78
N ASP A 67 1.95 -3.12 15.59
CA ASP A 67 1.55 -4.34 16.30
C ASP A 67 1.89 -5.63 15.52
N GLN A 68 2.59 -5.51 14.41
CA GLN A 68 3.03 -6.62 13.59
C GLN A 68 4.35 -7.17 14.12
N GLN A 69 4.31 -8.29 14.83
CA GLN A 69 5.49 -8.87 15.46
C GLN A 69 6.58 -9.25 14.44
N SER A 70 6.17 -9.65 13.24
CA SER A 70 7.06 -10.06 12.15
C SER A 70 7.59 -8.88 11.30
N PHE A 71 7.14 -7.65 11.53
CA PHE A 71 7.53 -6.48 10.73
C PHE A 71 7.64 -5.22 11.59
N CYS A 72 8.88 -4.80 11.86
CA CYS A 72 9.21 -3.57 12.59
C CYS A 72 8.40 -3.39 13.90
N PRO A 73 8.44 -4.36 14.83
CA PRO A 73 7.56 -4.37 16.00
C PRO A 73 7.75 -3.13 16.87
N GLY A 74 6.63 -2.53 17.29
CA GLY A 74 6.59 -1.32 18.09
C GLY A 74 6.95 -0.04 17.34
N VAL A 75 7.01 -0.06 16.01
CA VAL A 75 7.23 1.13 15.17
C VAL A 75 5.95 1.49 14.43
N SER A 76 5.10 2.27 15.09
CA SER A 76 3.85 2.78 14.52
C SER A 76 4.11 3.88 13.48
N SER A 77 3.21 3.99 12.52
CA SER A 77 3.07 5.14 11.61
C SER A 77 1.65 5.71 11.59
N ILE A 78 0.69 5.11 12.30
CA ILE A 78 -0.72 5.50 12.25
C ILE A 78 -0.93 6.96 12.69
N GLU A 79 -0.12 7.45 13.62
CA GLU A 79 -0.17 8.83 14.10
C GLU A 79 0.18 9.85 13.00
N TYR A 80 0.97 9.45 12.00
CA TYR A 80 1.26 10.30 10.84
C TYR A 80 0.15 10.25 9.80
N VAL A 81 -0.55 9.12 9.69
CA VAL A 81 -1.79 9.02 8.90
C VAL A 81 -2.86 9.94 9.51
N ASP A 82 -2.99 9.98 10.84
CA ASP A 82 -3.90 10.90 11.54
C ASP A 82 -3.57 12.36 11.25
N LYS A 83 -2.30 12.74 11.36
CA LYS A 83 -1.83 14.08 11.03
C LYS A 83 -2.18 14.44 9.59
N ALA A 84 -1.86 13.56 8.63
CA ALA A 84 -2.13 13.77 7.22
C ALA A 84 -3.63 13.95 6.92
N VAL A 85 -4.50 13.12 7.51
CA VAL A 85 -5.96 13.24 7.38
C VAL A 85 -6.45 14.55 7.99
N SER A 86 -5.97 14.92 9.18
CA SER A 86 -6.34 16.18 9.83
C SER A 86 -5.90 17.40 9.02
N TRP A 87 -4.69 17.38 8.46
CA TRP A 87 -4.21 18.45 7.57
C TRP A 87 -5.03 18.52 6.28
N ALA A 88 -5.43 17.38 5.72
CA ALA A 88 -6.30 17.35 4.55
C ALA A 88 -7.65 18.02 4.85
N GLU A 89 -8.28 17.68 5.98
CA GLU A 89 -9.54 18.30 6.41
C GLU A 89 -9.40 19.81 6.57
N LYS A 90 -8.35 20.25 7.27
CA LYS A 90 -8.08 21.68 7.51
C LYS A 90 -7.89 22.48 6.22
N HIS A 91 -7.23 21.88 5.21
CA HIS A 91 -6.92 22.55 3.95
C HIS A 91 -7.92 22.24 2.82
N GLY A 92 -9.03 21.57 3.13
CA GLY A 92 -10.08 21.24 2.15
C GLY A 92 -9.63 20.26 1.05
N LEU A 93 -8.68 19.37 1.37
CA LEU A 93 -8.21 18.30 0.50
C LEU A 93 -8.96 17.00 0.83
N ARG A 94 -9.17 16.17 -0.18
CA ARG A 94 -9.63 14.78 -0.02
C ARG A 94 -8.46 13.83 0.13
N VAL A 95 -8.69 12.66 0.72
CA VAL A 95 -7.69 11.61 0.95
C VAL A 95 -8.19 10.29 0.37
N VAL A 96 -7.35 9.67 -0.45
CA VAL A 96 -7.40 8.25 -0.81
C VAL A 96 -6.39 7.54 0.07
N LEU A 97 -6.85 6.72 1.02
CA LEU A 97 -5.97 5.88 1.83
C LEU A 97 -5.63 4.62 1.05
N ASP A 98 -4.36 4.28 0.89
CA ASP A 98 -3.94 3.16 0.04
C ASP A 98 -3.11 2.13 0.82
N LEU A 99 -3.61 0.89 0.91
CA LEU A 99 -2.84 -0.21 1.51
C LEU A 99 -1.71 -0.62 0.56
N HIS A 100 -0.53 -0.08 0.82
CA HIS A 100 0.60 -0.13 -0.10
C HIS A 100 1.50 -1.34 0.07
N GLY A 101 1.43 -1.99 1.23
CA GLY A 101 2.17 -3.20 1.55
C GLY A 101 1.32 -4.13 2.39
N VAL A 102 1.30 -5.41 2.03
CA VAL A 102 0.59 -6.48 2.72
C VAL A 102 1.57 -7.56 3.21
N PRO A 103 1.21 -8.37 4.21
CA PRO A 103 2.04 -9.49 4.64
C PRO A 103 2.38 -10.43 3.47
N GLY A 104 3.62 -10.92 3.42
CA GLY A 104 4.14 -11.70 2.29
C GLY A 104 4.51 -10.86 1.06
N SER A 105 4.16 -9.58 1.00
CA SER A 105 4.34 -8.71 -0.17
C SER A 105 3.57 -9.16 -1.41
N GLN A 106 2.76 -8.26 -1.95
CA GLN A 106 1.93 -8.48 -3.12
C GLN A 106 2.67 -8.44 -4.46
N ASN A 107 3.92 -7.97 -4.48
CA ASN A 107 4.64 -7.70 -5.73
C ASN A 107 6.15 -7.97 -5.73
N GLY A 108 6.77 -8.14 -4.56
CA GLY A 108 8.21 -8.39 -4.43
C GLY A 108 9.07 -7.14 -4.61
N PHE A 109 8.46 -5.96 -4.70
CA PHE A 109 9.19 -4.69 -4.80
C PHE A 109 9.48 -4.12 -3.42
N ASP A 110 10.53 -3.31 -3.34
CA ASP A 110 10.89 -2.56 -2.13
C ASP A 110 9.75 -1.65 -1.65
N ASN A 111 8.91 -1.17 -2.57
CA ASN A 111 7.74 -0.33 -2.28
C ASN A 111 6.67 -1.04 -1.44
N SER A 112 6.61 -2.37 -1.44
CA SER A 112 5.70 -3.15 -0.58
C SER A 112 6.19 -3.22 0.88
N GLY A 113 7.40 -2.75 1.14
CA GLY A 113 8.11 -2.86 2.41
C GLY A 113 8.91 -4.15 2.57
N ASP A 114 8.73 -5.13 1.67
CA ASP A 114 9.32 -6.46 1.78
C ASP A 114 9.69 -7.07 0.42
N SER A 115 10.85 -6.69 -0.10
CA SER A 115 11.37 -7.21 -1.36
C SER A 115 11.94 -8.63 -1.25
N HIS A 116 11.92 -9.23 -0.04
CA HIS A 116 12.51 -10.55 0.22
C HIS A 116 13.94 -10.68 -0.29
N LYS A 117 14.76 -9.64 -0.08
CA LYS A 117 16.21 -9.69 -0.29
C LYS A 117 16.92 -10.21 0.96
N PRO A 118 18.19 -10.68 0.84
CA PRO A 118 18.97 -11.10 2.01
C PRO A 118 18.94 -10.06 3.15
N PRO A 119 18.87 -10.49 4.43
CA PRO A 119 19.01 -11.86 4.94
C PRO A 119 17.72 -12.69 4.98
N PHE A 120 16.60 -12.16 4.48
CA PHE A 120 15.28 -12.80 4.61
C PHE A 120 14.95 -13.82 3.51
N GLY A 121 15.89 -14.06 2.59
CA GLY A 121 15.93 -15.23 1.71
C GLY A 121 15.89 -14.93 0.22
N THR A 122 15.92 -16.01 -0.56
CA THR A 122 15.29 -16.24 -1.87
C THR A 122 14.90 -17.72 -1.77
N PRO A 123 13.61 -18.05 -1.55
CA PRO A 123 12.79 -18.34 -2.71
C PRO A 123 11.35 -17.82 -2.65
N LEU A 124 10.82 -17.76 -3.86
CA LEU A 124 9.47 -17.68 -4.42
C LEU A 124 8.23 -18.09 -3.56
N ASP A 125 8.39 -18.78 -2.44
CA ASP A 125 7.36 -19.28 -1.53
C ASP A 125 6.98 -18.27 -0.42
N ALA A 126 7.85 -17.29 -0.14
CA ALA A 126 7.61 -16.27 0.88
C ALA A 126 6.59 -15.17 0.49
N HIS A 127 6.18 -15.17 -0.79
CA HIS A 127 5.21 -14.22 -1.34
C HIS A 127 3.78 -14.78 -1.49
N ASP A 128 3.30 -15.51 -0.49
CA ASP A 128 1.88 -15.93 -0.46
C ASP A 128 1.03 -14.92 0.30
N TRP A 129 0.97 -13.68 -0.20
CA TRP A 129 0.16 -12.62 0.41
C TRP A 129 -1.36 -12.91 0.38
N LEU A 130 -1.78 -13.83 -0.49
CA LEU A 130 -3.16 -14.34 -0.59
C LEU A 130 -3.38 -15.63 0.20
N SER A 131 -2.43 -16.06 1.06
CA SER A 131 -2.72 -17.08 2.05
C SER A 131 -3.85 -16.60 2.97
N ASP A 132 -4.64 -17.50 3.53
CA ASP A 132 -5.75 -17.11 4.40
C ASP A 132 -5.28 -16.24 5.58
N GLU A 133 -4.12 -16.56 6.16
CA GLU A 133 -3.52 -15.81 7.26
C GLU A 133 -3.11 -14.39 6.83
N ASN A 134 -2.34 -14.26 5.74
CA ASN A 134 -1.84 -12.96 5.28
C ASN A 134 -2.97 -12.06 4.79
N ALA A 135 -3.93 -12.63 4.07
CA ALA A 135 -5.11 -11.91 3.59
C ALA A 135 -5.98 -11.42 4.75
N GLU A 136 -6.19 -12.23 5.79
CA GLU A 136 -6.95 -11.81 6.98
C GLU A 136 -6.26 -10.70 7.76
N VAL A 137 -4.93 -10.71 7.87
CA VAL A 137 -4.19 -9.60 8.48
C VAL A 137 -4.39 -8.31 7.66
N ALA A 138 -4.24 -8.36 6.34
CA ALA A 138 -4.45 -7.20 5.47
C ALA A 138 -5.89 -6.65 5.57
N ILE A 139 -6.91 -7.53 5.52
CA ILE A 139 -8.32 -7.17 5.67
C ILE A 139 -8.61 -6.59 7.06
N GLY A 140 -8.02 -7.16 8.10
CA GLY A 140 -8.13 -6.65 9.47
C GLY A 140 -7.57 -5.23 9.59
N VAL A 141 -6.43 -4.94 8.97
CA VAL A 141 -5.85 -3.58 8.93
C VAL A 141 -6.76 -2.63 8.14
N LEU A 142 -7.26 -3.02 6.97
CA LEU A 142 -8.22 -2.23 6.19
C LEU A 142 -9.44 -1.86 7.03
N ARG A 143 -10.04 -2.84 7.73
CA ARG A 143 -11.19 -2.62 8.61
C ARG A 143 -10.86 -1.64 9.74
N ARG A 144 -9.69 -1.77 10.39
CA ARG A 144 -9.26 -0.86 11.46
C ARG A 144 -9.07 0.56 10.95
N VAL A 145 -8.41 0.73 9.81
CA VAL A 145 -8.22 2.05 9.17
C VAL A 145 -9.55 2.65 8.75
N ALA A 146 -10.44 1.86 8.13
CA ALA A 146 -11.77 2.30 7.74
C ALA A 146 -12.58 2.80 8.93
N ALA A 147 -12.58 2.05 10.06
CA ALA A 147 -13.25 2.43 11.29
C ALA A 147 -12.63 3.69 11.91
N ARG A 148 -11.29 3.80 11.92
CA ARG A 148 -10.56 4.95 12.47
C ARG A 148 -10.96 6.26 11.79
N TYR A 149 -11.18 6.24 10.48
CA TYR A 149 -11.53 7.42 9.70
C TYR A 149 -13.01 7.47 9.29
N ALA A 150 -13.86 6.68 9.95
CA ALA A 150 -15.31 6.61 9.67
C ALA A 150 -16.06 7.92 9.90
N ASN A 151 -15.48 8.87 10.64
CA ASN A 151 -16.02 10.22 10.85
C ASN A 151 -15.25 11.32 10.09
N SER A 152 -14.16 10.99 9.38
CA SER A 152 -13.39 11.98 8.65
C SER A 152 -14.12 12.42 7.39
N SER A 153 -14.24 13.73 7.18
CA SER A 153 -14.81 14.29 5.95
C SER A 153 -13.82 14.31 4.78
N ALA A 154 -12.51 14.20 5.05
CA ALA A 154 -11.49 14.18 4.00
C ALA A 154 -11.30 12.80 3.38
N VAL A 155 -11.41 11.71 4.13
CA VAL A 155 -11.24 10.35 3.59
C VAL A 155 -12.44 9.96 2.75
N VAL A 156 -12.23 9.84 1.44
CA VAL A 156 -13.28 9.55 0.45
C VAL A 156 -13.16 8.16 -0.15
N GLN A 157 -11.96 7.58 -0.15
CA GLN A 157 -11.65 6.36 -0.87
C GLN A 157 -10.60 5.53 -0.16
N MET A 158 -10.66 4.20 -0.35
CA MET A 158 -9.69 3.25 0.18
C MET A 158 -9.20 2.28 -0.89
N GLY A 159 -7.90 2.29 -1.15
CA GLY A 159 -7.17 1.30 -1.95
C GLY A 159 -7.03 -0.01 -1.21
N LEU A 160 -7.51 -1.10 -1.81
CA LEU A 160 -7.58 -2.41 -1.15
C LEU A 160 -6.23 -3.14 -1.12
N VAL A 161 -5.42 -2.94 -2.16
CA VAL A 161 -4.01 -3.35 -2.23
C VAL A 161 -3.36 -2.64 -3.42
N ASN A 162 -2.14 -2.16 -3.26
CA ASN A 162 -1.38 -1.50 -4.31
C ASN A 162 -0.61 -2.49 -5.19
N GLU A 163 -0.68 -2.35 -6.51
CA GLU A 163 0.17 -3.04 -7.49
C GLU A 163 0.37 -4.56 -7.26
N PRO A 164 -0.67 -5.38 -7.02
CA PRO A 164 -0.48 -6.83 -6.97
C PRO A 164 0.10 -7.33 -8.31
N ASN A 165 1.17 -8.12 -8.27
CA ASN A 165 1.96 -8.41 -9.48
C ASN A 165 1.22 -9.33 -10.45
N GLY A 166 0.70 -8.75 -11.54
CA GLY A 166 -0.15 -9.43 -12.50
C GLY A 166 0.49 -9.81 -13.83
N PHE A 167 1.83 -9.94 -13.93
CA PHE A 167 2.64 -10.57 -15.03
C PHE A 167 3.73 -9.66 -15.67
N ILE A 168 3.89 -8.39 -15.26
CA ILE A 168 4.82 -7.49 -15.97
C ILE A 168 6.29 -7.71 -15.61
N PHE A 169 6.61 -8.27 -14.44
CA PHE A 169 7.99 -8.39 -13.97
C PHE A 169 8.34 -9.82 -13.51
N PRO A 170 8.61 -10.76 -14.44
CA PRO A 170 9.01 -12.14 -14.10
C PRO A 170 10.26 -12.24 -13.22
N ALA A 171 11.19 -11.28 -13.32
CA ALA A 171 12.40 -11.25 -12.49
C ALA A 171 12.14 -10.81 -11.04
N ALA A 172 10.98 -10.21 -10.75
CA ALA A 172 10.51 -9.89 -9.41
C ALA A 172 9.33 -10.77 -8.99
N CYS A 173 9.08 -11.85 -9.74
CA CYS A 173 7.97 -12.75 -9.50
C CYS A 173 8.37 -13.85 -8.52
N SER A 174 7.42 -14.20 -7.66
CA SER A 174 7.42 -15.39 -6.81
C SER A 174 6.78 -16.60 -7.52
N ALA A 175 6.66 -17.76 -6.86
CA ALA A 175 6.00 -18.95 -7.42
C ALA A 175 4.49 -18.73 -7.59
N ASN A 176 3.95 -17.73 -6.88
CA ASN A 176 2.55 -17.32 -6.92
C ASN A 176 2.31 -16.14 -7.87
N CYS A 177 3.25 -15.89 -8.77
CA CYS A 177 3.18 -14.83 -9.78
C CYS A 177 2.98 -15.43 -11.19
N PRO A 178 2.08 -14.87 -12.02
CA PRO A 178 1.23 -13.72 -11.75
C PRO A 178 0.15 -14.04 -10.71
N VAL A 179 -0.31 -13.01 -10.01
CA VAL A 179 -1.44 -13.14 -9.08
C VAL A 179 -2.62 -13.81 -9.79
N ASP A 180 -3.18 -14.84 -9.15
CA ASP A 180 -4.39 -15.48 -9.64
C ASP A 180 -5.56 -14.49 -9.55
N GLN A 181 -6.21 -14.24 -10.69
CA GLN A 181 -7.24 -13.20 -10.78
C GLN A 181 -8.51 -13.55 -9.98
N ALA A 182 -8.86 -14.84 -9.86
CA ALA A 182 -10.01 -15.26 -9.08
C ALA A 182 -9.74 -15.08 -7.57
N ARG A 183 -8.54 -15.43 -7.10
CA ARG A 183 -8.11 -15.17 -5.71
C ARG A 183 -8.04 -13.68 -5.41
N LEU A 184 -7.55 -12.86 -6.35
CA LEU A 184 -7.51 -11.39 -6.19
C LEU A 184 -8.92 -10.80 -6.09
N LEU A 185 -9.86 -11.24 -6.95
CA LEU A 185 -11.25 -10.82 -6.88
C LEU A 185 -11.89 -11.22 -5.54
N ALA A 186 -11.69 -12.46 -5.09
CA ALA A 186 -12.17 -12.92 -3.80
C ALA A 186 -11.60 -12.11 -2.63
N TYR A 187 -10.31 -11.73 -2.70
CA TYR A 187 -9.71 -10.80 -1.75
C TYR A 187 -10.40 -9.43 -1.78
N TYR A 188 -10.63 -8.84 -2.94
CA TYR A 188 -11.35 -7.57 -3.07
C TYR A 188 -12.77 -7.63 -2.52
N GLU A 189 -13.50 -8.74 -2.72
CA GLU A 189 -14.85 -8.92 -2.19
C GLU A 189 -14.84 -8.94 -0.66
N ARG A 190 -13.93 -9.72 -0.06
CA ARG A 190 -13.77 -9.82 1.41
C ARG A 190 -13.31 -8.50 2.02
N ALA A 191 -12.29 -7.87 1.44
CA ALA A 191 -11.74 -6.60 1.88
C ALA A 191 -12.80 -5.47 1.84
N TRP A 192 -13.54 -5.38 0.73
CA TRP A 192 -14.59 -4.39 0.59
C TRP A 192 -15.74 -4.62 1.58
N ALA A 193 -16.18 -5.87 1.75
CA ALA A 193 -17.20 -6.21 2.74
C ALA A 193 -16.78 -5.79 4.16
N ALA A 194 -15.52 -6.03 4.54
CA ALA A 194 -14.98 -5.64 5.83
C ALA A 194 -14.95 -4.11 6.03
N ILE A 195 -14.49 -3.35 5.03
CA ILE A 195 -14.50 -1.87 5.07
C ILE A 195 -15.93 -1.34 5.19
N ARG A 196 -16.83 -1.78 4.31
CA ARG A 196 -18.22 -1.28 4.25
C ARG A 196 -18.99 -1.55 5.55
N SER A 197 -18.65 -2.62 6.27
CA SER A 197 -19.25 -2.95 7.56
C SER A 197 -19.00 -1.92 8.66
N VAL A 198 -17.96 -1.08 8.51
CA VAL A 198 -17.56 -0.08 9.51
C VAL A 198 -17.49 1.35 8.96
N ASN A 199 -17.44 1.51 7.65
CA ASN A 199 -17.41 2.82 6.99
C ASN A 199 -18.12 2.77 5.63
N ALA A 200 -19.38 3.17 5.63
CA ALA A 200 -20.22 3.18 4.42
C ALA A 200 -20.01 4.40 3.51
N ARG A 201 -19.16 5.37 3.90
CA ARG A 201 -18.98 6.64 3.16
C ARG A 201 -17.87 6.59 2.12
N VAL A 202 -16.89 5.71 2.31
CA VAL A 202 -15.76 5.56 1.40
C VAL A 202 -16.13 4.67 0.23
N THR A 203 -15.49 4.86 -0.92
CA THR A 203 -15.59 3.92 -2.06
C THR A 203 -14.29 3.15 -2.26
N PRO A 204 -14.33 1.92 -2.78
CA PRO A 204 -13.13 1.12 -2.98
C PRO A 204 -12.35 1.59 -4.21
N VAL A 205 -11.03 1.57 -4.08
CA VAL A 205 -10.08 1.75 -5.19
C VAL A 205 -9.42 0.39 -5.45
N LEU A 206 -9.52 -0.08 -6.69
CA LEU A 206 -9.04 -1.39 -7.11
C LEU A 206 -7.87 -1.21 -8.09
N ASP A 207 -6.67 -1.63 -7.70
CA ASP A 207 -5.53 -1.66 -8.60
C ASP A 207 -5.72 -2.74 -9.66
N VAL A 208 -5.51 -2.38 -10.93
CA VAL A 208 -5.71 -3.26 -12.08
C VAL A 208 -4.55 -4.23 -12.32
N SER A 209 -3.63 -4.39 -11.38
CA SER A 209 -2.59 -5.44 -11.35
C SER A 209 -1.75 -5.47 -12.62
N PHE A 210 -1.49 -4.29 -13.20
CA PHE A 210 -0.77 -4.16 -14.46
C PHE A 210 -1.43 -4.83 -15.68
N ARG A 211 -2.71 -5.25 -15.59
CA ARG A 211 -3.45 -5.91 -16.67
C ARG A 211 -4.43 -4.97 -17.35
N ASN A 212 -3.92 -3.98 -18.07
CA ASN A 212 -4.72 -2.91 -18.67
C ASN A 212 -5.81 -3.36 -19.67
N ARG A 213 -5.77 -4.60 -20.17
CA ARG A 213 -6.80 -5.19 -21.06
C ARG A 213 -7.69 -6.27 -20.42
N ALA A 214 -7.33 -6.82 -19.25
CA ALA A 214 -8.02 -7.97 -18.66
C ALA A 214 -9.22 -7.60 -17.77
N TRP A 215 -9.41 -6.33 -17.43
CA TRP A 215 -10.50 -5.88 -16.55
C TRP A 215 -11.78 -5.46 -17.27
N ALA A 216 -11.89 -5.75 -18.58
CA ALA A 216 -13.21 -5.95 -19.20
C ALA A 216 -14.05 -6.98 -18.41
N VAL A 217 -13.40 -7.85 -17.61
CA VAL A 217 -14.02 -8.87 -16.77
C VAL A 217 -14.57 -8.35 -15.43
N THR A 218 -14.19 -7.15 -14.93
CA THR A 218 -14.90 -6.50 -13.78
C THR A 218 -16.00 -5.55 -14.17
N ARG A 219 -16.28 -5.40 -15.47
CA ARG A 219 -17.61 -4.98 -15.90
C ARG A 219 -18.64 -6.11 -15.77
N ALA A 220 -18.32 -7.20 -15.05
CA ALA A 220 -19.32 -8.15 -14.60
C ALA A 220 -20.36 -7.42 -13.74
N GLU A 221 -21.48 -7.09 -14.38
CA GLU A 221 -22.76 -6.92 -13.72
C GLU A 221 -22.87 -7.97 -12.60
N GLY A 222 -23.09 -7.53 -11.35
CA GLY A 222 -23.22 -8.41 -10.19
C GLY A 222 -22.12 -8.31 -9.11
N GLN A 223 -21.01 -7.61 -9.37
CA GLN A 223 -19.96 -7.43 -8.35
C GLN A 223 -20.34 -6.40 -7.26
N PRO A 224 -20.07 -6.62 -5.95
CA PRO A 224 -20.56 -5.76 -4.86
C PRO A 224 -20.07 -4.31 -4.90
N TRP A 225 -18.96 -4.04 -5.58
CA TRP A 225 -18.36 -2.70 -5.70
C TRP A 225 -18.84 -1.94 -6.94
N ALA A 226 -19.45 -2.62 -7.92
CA ALA A 226 -19.97 -1.96 -9.13
C ALA A 226 -21.05 -0.92 -8.80
N GLN A 227 -21.88 -1.22 -7.78
CA GLN A 227 -22.90 -0.30 -7.27
C GLN A 227 -22.36 0.69 -6.23
N ALA A 228 -21.13 0.49 -5.75
CA ALA A 228 -20.52 1.32 -4.71
C ALA A 228 -19.68 2.48 -5.27
N GLY A 229 -19.65 2.70 -6.59
CA GLY A 229 -18.83 3.74 -7.22
C GLY A 229 -17.33 3.44 -7.12
N ALA A 230 -16.96 2.17 -7.30
CA ALA A 230 -15.56 1.75 -7.32
C ALA A 230 -14.75 2.50 -8.38
N VAL A 231 -13.49 2.80 -8.05
CA VAL A 231 -12.52 3.38 -8.99
C VAL A 231 -11.45 2.34 -9.31
N LEU A 232 -11.10 2.25 -10.59
CA LEU A 232 -9.97 1.45 -11.04
C LEU A 232 -8.70 2.32 -11.04
N ASP A 233 -7.66 1.84 -10.38
CA ASP A 233 -6.34 2.49 -10.33
C ASP A 233 -5.40 1.82 -11.35
N THR A 234 -4.75 2.62 -12.18
CA THR A 234 -3.77 2.16 -13.19
C THR A 234 -2.53 3.03 -13.09
N HIS A 235 -1.38 2.38 -12.98
CA HIS A 235 -0.10 3.07 -12.89
C HIS A 235 0.59 3.08 -14.24
N ARG A 236 0.88 4.29 -14.75
CA ARG A 236 1.49 4.51 -16.07
C ARG A 236 2.78 5.29 -15.89
N TYR A 237 3.88 4.72 -16.34
CA TYR A 237 5.20 5.32 -16.23
C TYR A 237 5.84 5.47 -17.61
N HIS A 238 6.49 6.60 -17.85
CA HIS A 238 7.29 6.84 -19.06
C HIS A 238 8.76 6.41 -18.93
N GLY A 239 9.16 5.89 -17.76
CA GLY A 239 10.55 5.52 -17.45
C GLY A 239 10.85 4.02 -17.51
N TRP A 240 9.84 3.16 -17.63
CA TRP A 240 9.96 1.71 -17.57
C TRP A 240 9.45 1.07 -18.87
N GLY A 241 10.27 1.17 -19.92
CA GLY A 241 10.00 0.62 -21.25
C GLY A 241 11.15 0.93 -22.21
N ALA A 242 11.33 0.12 -23.26
CA ALA A 242 12.29 0.47 -24.31
C ALA A 242 11.82 1.75 -25.03
N ARG A 243 12.77 2.63 -25.43
CA ARG A 243 12.45 3.80 -26.24
C ARG A 243 11.64 3.38 -27.47
N GLY A 244 10.41 3.89 -27.61
CA GLY A 244 9.52 3.59 -28.73
C GLY A 244 8.55 2.42 -28.52
N SER A 245 8.60 1.72 -27.37
CA SER A 245 7.55 0.76 -27.02
C SER A 245 6.28 1.48 -26.54
N PRO A 246 5.08 0.95 -26.81
CA PRO A 246 3.85 1.43 -26.20
C PRO A 246 4.00 1.43 -24.67
N VAL A 247 3.53 2.49 -24.00
CA VAL A 247 3.46 2.52 -22.53
C VAL A 247 2.56 1.35 -22.09
N PRO A 248 3.06 0.38 -21.31
CA PRO A 248 2.26 -0.77 -20.85
C PRO A 248 0.98 -0.33 -20.17
#